data_AF-A0A9X1QS64-F1
#
_entry.id   AF-A0A9X1QS64-F1
#
_cell.length_a   1.000
_cell.length_b   1.000
_cell.length_c   1.000
_cell.angle_alpha   90.00
_cell.angle_beta   90.00
_cell.angle_gamma   90.00
#
_symmetry.space_group_name_H-M   'P 1'
#
loop_
_entity.id
_entity.type
_entity.pdbx_description
1 polymer ?
#
loop_
_entity_poly.entity_id
_entity_poly.type
_entity_poly.pdbx_seq_one_letter_code
_entity_poly.pdbx_strand_id
1 'polypeptide(L)'
;MEKKYPIIILLDGYAHFKIAVGIVHFMSSDRNRNYLMPETIIVTIENVDRRRDFTVTKIKTKRPNTGGGGRKFLSFIEKELIPHIDKNYRTESHRTLIGHSLGGLLTLNAYMTKIVSSTLT
;
A
#
# COMPACT_ATOMS: atom_id res chain seq x y z
N MET A 1 -18.65 20.89 -1.55
CA MET A 1 -17.52 20.20 -2.22
C MET A 1 -17.89 18.73 -2.34
N GLU A 2 -17.52 18.04 -3.42
CA GLU A 2 -17.69 16.59 -3.50
C GLU A 2 -16.83 15.89 -2.44
N LYS A 3 -17.36 14.81 -1.86
CA LYS A 3 -16.64 13.97 -0.89
C LYS A 3 -15.34 13.44 -1.52
N LYS A 4 -14.28 13.29 -0.74
CA LYS A 4 -13.04 12.63 -1.15
C LYS A 4 -12.79 11.47 -0.19
N TYR A 5 -11.96 10.52 -0.61
CA TYR A 5 -11.68 9.32 0.16
C TYR A 5 -10.18 9.15 0.39
N PRO A 6 -9.74 8.84 1.62
CA PRO A 6 -8.38 8.38 1.85
C PRO A 6 -8.13 7.05 1.13
N ILE A 7 -6.85 6.72 0.96
CA ILE A 7 -6.43 5.49 0.25
C ILE A 7 -5.63 4.59 1.17
N ILE A 8 -5.97 3.30 1.16
CA ILE A 8 -5.12 2.23 1.68
C ILE A 8 -4.49 1.51 0.50
N ILE A 9 -3.16 1.54 0.42
CA ILE A 9 -2.36 0.68 -0.46
C ILE A 9 -2.01 -0.58 0.33
N LEU A 10 -2.62 -1.70 -0.05
CA LEU A 10 -2.46 -2.99 0.62
C LEU A 10 -1.56 -3.91 -0.20
N LEU A 11 -0.39 -4.22 0.36
CA LEU A 11 0.53 -5.21 -0.20
C LEU A 11 -0.01 -6.64 0.02
N ASP A 12 0.43 -7.58 -0.82
CA ASP A 12 -0.05 -8.97 -0.80
C ASP A 12 -1.57 -9.10 -0.97
N GLY A 13 -2.11 -8.46 -2.03
CA GLY A 13 -3.55 -8.43 -2.31
C GLY A 13 -4.23 -9.80 -2.26
N TYR A 14 -3.62 -10.81 -2.89
CA TYR A 14 -4.11 -12.19 -2.90
C TYR A 14 -4.38 -12.76 -1.49
N ALA A 15 -3.54 -12.42 -0.49
CA ALA A 15 -3.64 -12.96 0.86
C ALA A 15 -4.52 -12.12 1.79
N HIS A 16 -4.58 -10.80 1.60
CA HIS A 16 -5.13 -9.88 2.59
C HIS A 16 -6.39 -9.12 2.15
N PHE A 17 -6.75 -9.15 0.85
CA PHE A 17 -7.85 -8.35 0.29
C PHE A 17 -9.18 -8.56 1.02
N LYS A 18 -9.67 -9.81 1.13
CA LYS A 18 -11.00 -10.11 1.68
C LYS A 18 -11.14 -9.65 3.13
N ILE A 19 -10.10 -9.87 3.93
CA ILE A 19 -10.09 -9.48 5.35
C ILE A 19 -10.07 -7.96 5.47
N ALA A 20 -9.20 -7.28 4.72
CA ALA A 20 -9.08 -5.83 4.77
C ALA A 20 -10.38 -5.13 4.34
N VAL A 21 -10.99 -5.55 3.22
CA VAL A 21 -12.25 -4.97 2.74
C VAL A 21 -13.37 -5.17 3.76
N GLY A 22 -13.49 -6.36 4.36
CA GLY A 22 -14.52 -6.63 5.37
C GLY A 22 -14.38 -5.72 6.60
N ILE A 23 -13.15 -5.55 7.10
CA ILE A 23 -12.85 -4.68 8.24
C ILE A 23 -13.18 -3.22 7.90
N VAL A 24 -12.66 -2.69 6.78
CA VAL A 24 -12.88 -1.30 6.37
C VAL A 24 -14.36 -1.05 6.15
N HIS A 25 -15.06 -1.94 5.44
CA HIS A 25 -16.49 -1.82 5.22
C HIS A 25 -17.27 -1.77 6.54
N PHE A 26 -16.97 -2.67 7.48
CA PHE A 26 -17.62 -2.67 8.79
C PHE A 26 -17.34 -1.36 9.55
N MET A 27 -16.07 -0.97 9.67
CA MET A 27 -15.65 0.19 10.47
C MET A 27 -16.12 1.53 9.89
N SER A 28 -16.24 1.63 8.56
CA SER A 28 -16.70 2.84 7.86
C SER A 28 -18.20 2.88 7.58
N SER A 29 -18.94 1.82 7.90
CA SER A 29 -20.36 1.70 7.55
C SER A 29 -21.22 2.71 8.30
N ASP A 30 -21.80 3.64 7.55
CA ASP A 30 -22.86 4.54 8.01
C ASP A 30 -24.12 3.77 8.42
N ARG A 31 -24.46 2.70 7.69
CA ARG A 31 -25.62 1.84 7.97
C ARG A 31 -25.55 1.21 9.37
N ASN A 32 -24.34 0.89 9.83
CA ASN A 32 -24.11 0.30 11.15
C ASN A 32 -23.74 1.36 12.22
N ARG A 33 -23.67 2.65 11.84
CA ARG A 33 -23.29 3.76 12.72
C ARG A 33 -21.96 3.57 13.44
N ASN A 34 -21.01 2.86 12.83
CA ASN A 34 -19.72 2.59 13.47
C ASN A 34 -18.83 3.84 13.46
N TYR A 35 -18.73 4.53 12.31
CA TYR A 35 -17.95 5.77 12.13
C TYR A 35 -16.53 5.75 12.71
N LEU A 36 -15.93 4.57 12.87
CA LEU A 36 -14.61 4.40 13.50
C LEU A 36 -13.48 4.83 12.56
N MET A 37 -13.76 4.83 11.26
CA MET A 37 -12.89 5.34 10.21
C MET A 37 -13.71 5.89 9.04
N PRO A 38 -13.16 6.76 8.20
CA PRO A 38 -13.83 7.23 6.99
C PRO A 38 -14.02 6.10 5.96
N GLU A 39 -15.01 6.25 5.07
CA GLU A 39 -15.07 5.44 3.85
C GLU A 39 -13.75 5.60 3.08
N THR A 40 -13.16 4.49 2.65
CA THR A 40 -11.76 4.46 2.20
C THR A 40 -11.65 3.64 0.91
N ILE A 41 -10.87 4.12 -0.05
CA ILE A 41 -10.52 3.37 -1.25
C ILE A 41 -9.39 2.39 -0.89
N ILE A 42 -9.59 1.11 -1.14
CA ILE A 42 -8.54 0.09 -0.98
C ILE A 42 -7.97 -0.26 -2.35
N VAL A 43 -6.66 -0.08 -2.52
CA VAL A 43 -5.92 -0.51 -3.69
C VAL A 43 -4.99 -1.65 -3.27
N THR A 44 -5.22 -2.83 -3.82
CA THR A 44 -4.38 -3.99 -3.55
C THR A 44 -3.36 -4.22 -4.66
N ILE A 45 -2.14 -4.56 -4.28
CA ILE A 45 -1.10 -4.91 -5.24
C ILE A 45 -0.80 -6.40 -5.13
N GLU A 46 -0.93 -7.10 -6.25
CA GLU A 46 -0.46 -8.47 -6.41
C GLU A 46 0.91 -8.46 -7.08
N ASN A 47 1.90 -9.06 -6.43
CA ASN A 47 3.27 -9.07 -6.94
C ASN A 47 3.52 -10.24 -7.88
N VAL A 48 4.19 -9.97 -8.99
CA VAL A 48 4.76 -11.00 -9.86
C VAL A 48 5.96 -11.68 -9.18
N ASP A 49 6.82 -10.88 -8.53
CA ASP A 49 7.95 -11.38 -7.73
C ASP A 49 8.01 -10.64 -6.40
N ARG A 50 7.32 -11.21 -5.41
CA ARG A 50 7.23 -10.66 -4.05
C ARG A 50 8.59 -10.44 -3.40
N ARG A 51 9.56 -11.33 -3.62
CA ARG A 51 10.88 -11.22 -2.98
C ARG A 51 11.68 -10.07 -3.58
N ARG A 52 11.64 -9.91 -4.90
CA ARG A 52 12.22 -8.75 -5.60
C ARG A 52 11.61 -7.46 -5.09
N ASP A 53 10.29 -7.38 -5.08
CA ASP A 53 9.56 -6.14 -4.84
C ASP A 53 9.61 -5.71 -3.36
N PHE A 54 9.69 -6.64 -2.41
CA PHE A 54 9.62 -6.31 -0.98
C PHE A 54 10.98 -6.28 -0.26
N THR A 55 12.07 -6.51 -0.99
CA THR A 55 13.42 -6.38 -0.42
C THR A 55 14.17 -5.27 -1.13
N VAL A 56 14.64 -4.29 -0.37
CA VAL A 56 15.39 -3.13 -0.90
C VAL A 56 16.86 -3.44 -1.15
N THR A 57 17.44 -4.39 -0.42
CA THR A 57 18.83 -4.80 -0.57
C THR A 57 18.89 -6.20 -1.16
N LYS A 58 19.81 -6.39 -2.12
CA LYS A 58 20.12 -7.72 -2.64
C LYS A 58 21.03 -8.44 -1.67
N ILE A 59 20.59 -9.59 -1.16
CA ILE A 59 21.37 -10.38 -0.22
C ILE A 59 22.54 -11.02 -0.97
N LYS A 60 23.76 -10.84 -0.46
CA LYS A 60 24.96 -11.54 -0.94
C LYS A 60 24.95 -12.96 -0.40
N THR A 61 24.64 -13.93 -1.24
CA THR A 61 24.61 -15.36 -0.88
C THR A 61 24.97 -16.21 -2.10
N LYS A 62 25.45 -17.42 -1.85
CA LYS A 62 25.72 -18.42 -2.91
C LYS A 62 24.43 -18.94 -3.57
N ARG A 63 23.28 -18.79 -2.91
CA ARG A 63 21.98 -19.23 -3.44
C ARG A 63 21.39 -18.16 -4.38
N PRO A 64 20.84 -18.54 -5.55
CA PRO A 64 20.09 -17.61 -6.39
C PRO A 64 18.97 -16.94 -5.59
N ASN A 65 18.83 -15.62 -5.75
CA ASN A 65 17.73 -14.86 -5.16
C ASN A 65 17.40 -13.65 -6.02
N THR A 66 16.12 -13.29 -6.04
CA THR A 66 15.57 -12.20 -6.85
C THR A 66 15.49 -10.86 -6.11
N GLY A 67 15.98 -10.79 -4.86
CA GLY A 67 15.82 -9.64 -3.99
C GLY A 67 16.56 -8.37 -4.45
N GLY A 68 16.18 -7.24 -3.85
CA GLY A 68 16.82 -5.92 -4.06
C GLY A 68 16.05 -4.96 -4.99
N GLY A 69 14.81 -5.27 -5.36
CA GLY A 69 13.99 -4.44 -6.24
C GLY A 69 13.12 -3.40 -5.52
N GLY A 70 13.08 -3.40 -4.18
CA GLY A 70 12.10 -2.63 -3.43
C GLY A 70 12.09 -1.12 -3.68
N ARG A 71 13.24 -0.50 -3.98
CA ARG A 71 13.28 0.94 -4.33
C ARG A 71 12.55 1.24 -5.65
N LYS A 72 12.70 0.35 -6.65
CA LYS A 72 11.99 0.49 -7.93
C LYS A 72 10.50 0.28 -7.73
N PHE A 73 10.12 -0.69 -6.90
CA PHE A 73 8.73 -0.95 -6.58
C PHE A 73 8.06 0.22 -5.83
N LEU A 74 8.74 0.82 -4.84
CA LEU A 74 8.25 2.04 -4.18
C LEU A 74 8.14 3.22 -5.16
N SER A 75 9.10 3.38 -6.08
CA SER A 75 9.03 4.42 -7.11
C SER A 75 7.85 4.23 -8.06
N PHE A 76 7.50 2.97 -8.40
CA PHE A 76 6.28 2.67 -9.16
C PHE A 76 5.03 3.10 -8.38
N ILE A 77 4.95 2.77 -7.08
CA ILE A 77 3.82 3.17 -6.24
C ILE A 77 3.67 4.70 -6.23
N GLU A 78 4.77 5.41 -6.00
CA GLU A 78 4.79 6.87 -5.86
C GLU A 78 4.52 7.61 -7.17
N LYS A 79 5.16 7.20 -8.27
CA LYS A 79 5.22 7.99 -9.50
C LYS A 79 4.25 7.54 -10.59
N GLU A 80 3.70 6.34 -10.47
CA GLU A 80 2.81 5.76 -11.48
C GLU A 80 1.45 5.42 -10.88
N LEU A 81 1.41 4.59 -9.84
CA LEU A 81 0.17 4.10 -9.26
C LEU A 81 -0.64 5.22 -8.58
N ILE A 82 -0.02 5.98 -7.67
CA ILE A 82 -0.69 7.07 -6.96
C ILE A 82 -1.26 8.13 -7.92
N PRO A 83 -0.47 8.67 -8.89
CA PRO A 83 -0.99 9.63 -9.86
C PRO A 83 -2.13 9.07 -10.72
N HIS A 84 -2.05 7.78 -11.09
CA HIS A 84 -3.13 7.12 -11.80
C HIS A 84 -4.42 7.08 -10.98
N ILE A 85 -4.34 6.72 -9.69
CA ILE A 85 -5.51 6.67 -8.81
C ILE A 85 -6.11 8.06 -8.63
N ASP A 86 -5.28 9.08 -8.36
CA ASP A 86 -5.76 10.45 -8.13
C ASP A 86 -6.41 11.08 -9.35
N LYS A 87 -5.95 10.72 -10.55
CA LYS A 87 -6.56 11.19 -11.81
C LYS A 87 -7.95 10.60 -12.04
N ASN A 88 -8.19 9.37 -11.57
CA ASN A 88 -9.38 8.60 -11.93
C ASN A 88 -10.42 8.50 -10.80
N TYR A 89 -10.06 8.84 -9.56
CA TYR A 89 -10.94 8.72 -8.38
C TYR A 89 -10.89 9.97 -7.50
N ARG A 90 -11.94 10.19 -6.70
CA ARG A 90 -12.01 11.33 -5.75
C ARG A 90 -11.19 11.03 -4.49
N THR A 91 -9.90 11.35 -4.52
CA THR A 91 -8.96 10.96 -3.46
C THR A 91 -8.58 12.13 -2.55
N GLU A 92 -8.28 11.81 -1.30
CA GLU A 92 -7.61 12.71 -0.36
C GLU A 92 -6.09 12.53 -0.42
N SER A 93 -5.34 13.50 0.11
CA SER A 93 -3.89 13.39 0.23
C SER A 93 -3.46 12.35 1.27
N HIS A 94 -4.31 12.03 2.25
CA HIS A 94 -3.99 11.05 3.29
C HIS A 94 -4.02 9.62 2.75
N ARG A 95 -2.93 8.89 2.98
CA ARG A 95 -2.71 7.55 2.44
C ARG A 95 -2.01 6.66 3.44
N THR A 96 -2.32 5.38 3.41
CA THR A 96 -1.72 4.37 4.28
C THR A 96 -1.14 3.25 3.43
N LEU A 97 0.10 2.85 3.71
CA LEU A 97 0.72 1.65 3.11
C LEU A 97 0.74 0.52 4.15
N ILE A 98 0.07 -0.59 3.85
CA ILE A 98 -0.05 -1.76 4.75
C ILE A 98 0.71 -2.93 4.14
N GLY A 99 1.61 -3.54 4.93
CA GLY A 99 2.36 -4.72 4.53
C GLY A 99 2.70 -5.64 5.71
N HIS A 100 2.70 -6.94 5.46
CA HIS A 100 3.00 -7.98 6.45
C HIS A 100 4.27 -8.77 6.05
N SER A 101 5.05 -9.24 7.03
CA SER A 101 6.31 -9.98 6.78
C SER A 101 7.27 -9.14 5.91
N LEU A 102 7.69 -9.62 4.73
CA LEU A 102 8.49 -8.80 3.79
C LEU A 102 7.77 -7.51 3.35
N GLY A 103 6.44 -7.52 3.24
CA GLY A 103 5.69 -6.29 3.00
C GLY A 103 5.90 -5.27 4.12
N GLY A 104 5.96 -5.72 5.37
CA GLY A 104 6.27 -4.88 6.52
C GLY A 104 7.71 -4.34 6.50
N LEU A 105 8.67 -5.16 6.06
CA LEU A 105 10.05 -4.72 5.80
C LEU A 105 10.07 -3.57 4.78
N LEU A 106 9.32 -3.70 3.68
CA LEU A 106 9.22 -2.67 2.66
C LEU A 106 8.55 -1.39 3.20
N THR A 107 7.41 -1.52 3.89
CA THR A 107 6.69 -0.38 4.48
C THR A 107 7.56 0.38 5.48
N LEU A 108 8.26 -0.33 6.36
CA LEU A 108 9.19 0.30 7.30
C LEU A 108 10.33 1.00 6.56
N ASN A 109 10.85 0.39 5.48
CA ASN A 109 11.88 1.05 4.67
C ASN A 109 11.37 2.32 3.99
N ALA A 110 10.15 2.30 3.45
CA ALA A 110 9.51 3.47 2.84
C ALA A 110 9.38 4.64 3.83
N TYR A 111 8.97 4.34 5.07
CA TYR A 111 8.92 5.30 6.16
C TYR A 111 10.30 5.88 6.49
N MET A 112 11.28 5.01 6.75
CA MET A 112 12.62 5.42 7.19
C MET A 112 13.40 6.21 6.13
N THR A 113 13.19 5.92 4.85
CA THR A 113 13.92 6.58 3.75
C THR A 113 13.23 7.83 3.23
N LYS A 114 12.04 8.15 3.74
CA LYS A 114 11.15 9.21 3.25
C LYS A 114 10.81 9.14 1.76
N ILE A 115 11.11 8.02 1.08
CA ILE A 115 10.86 7.84 -0.36
C ILE A 115 9.37 7.93 -0.69
N VAL A 116 8.49 7.69 0.30
CA VAL A 116 7.05 7.89 0.14
C VAL A 116 6.46 8.80 1.24
N SER A 117 7.31 9.42 2.06
CA SER A 117 6.90 10.15 3.27
C SER A 117 6.34 11.55 3.01
N SER A 118 6.55 12.15 1.83
CA SER A 118 5.87 13.40 1.49
C SER A 118 4.41 13.18 1.07
N THR A 119 3.96 11.93 0.91
CA THR A 119 2.63 11.58 0.37
C THR A 119 1.86 10.55 1.22
N LEU A 120 2.49 9.90 2.20
CA LEU A 120 1.88 8.86 3.06
C LEU A 120 1.79 9.23 4.56
N THR A 121 1.90 10.51 4.93
CA THR A 121 1.60 11.00 6.29
C THR A 121 0.48 12.01 6.25
#